data_AF-A0A1S1JFC3-F1
#
_entry.id   AF-A0A1S1JFC3-F1
#
_cell.length_a   1.000
_cell.length_b   1.000
_cell.length_c   1.000
_cell.angle_alpha   90.00
_cell.angle_beta   90.00
_cell.angle_gamma   90.00
#
_symmetry.space_group_name_H-M   'P 1'
#
loop_
_entity.id
_entity.type
_entity.pdbx_description
1 polymer ?
#
loop_
_entity_poly.entity_id
_entity_poly.type
_entity_poly.pdbx_seq_one_letter_code
_entity_poly.pdbx_strand_id
1 'polypeptide(L)'
;MIFTAAQTVIYRADLVDPTSDGILTTLVNFGLAALMVLAVLVGGWQAFNVWMAKKGAAAHMELRTVVFGVLLVEMILGGIMWLANYGTGLLDNFR
;
A
#
# COMPACT_ATOMS: atom_id res chain seq x y z
N MET A 1 -15.73 -41.71 20.05
CA MET A 1 -15.22 -40.52 20.77
C MET A 1 -13.91 -39.95 20.22
N ILE A 2 -13.20 -40.61 19.29
CA ILE A 2 -11.94 -40.08 18.73
C ILE A 2 -12.19 -39.06 17.60
N PHE A 3 -13.25 -39.25 16.81
CA PHE A 3 -13.61 -38.35 15.69
C PHE A 3 -14.07 -36.95 16.14
N THR A 4 -14.81 -36.85 17.24
CA THR A 4 -15.30 -35.57 17.77
C THR A 4 -14.13 -34.73 18.31
N ALA A 5 -13.16 -35.34 18.99
CA ALA A 5 -11.97 -34.64 19.47
C ALA A 5 -11.09 -34.13 18.31
N ALA A 6 -10.94 -34.91 17.24
CA ALA A 6 -10.21 -34.48 16.04
C ALA A 6 -10.88 -33.29 15.35
N GLN A 7 -12.21 -33.27 15.24
CA GLN A 7 -12.94 -32.11 14.71
C GLN A 7 -12.77 -30.86 15.58
N THR A 8 -12.80 -30.99 16.92
CA THR A 8 -12.60 -29.85 17.82
C THR A 8 -11.17 -29.32 17.79
N VAL A 9 -10.18 -30.19 17.58
CA VAL A 9 -8.76 -29.78 17.45
C VAL A 9 -8.51 -29.10 16.11
N ILE A 10 -9.04 -29.62 15.00
CA ILE A 10 -8.93 -28.96 13.69
C ILE A 10 -9.64 -27.61 13.72
N TYR A 11 -10.85 -27.54 14.29
CA TYR A 11 -11.61 -26.29 14.41
C TYR A 11 -10.90 -25.26 15.31
N ARG A 12 -10.19 -25.70 16.36
CA ARG A 12 -9.37 -24.80 17.20
C ARG A 12 -8.02 -24.46 16.57
N ALA A 13 -7.43 -25.34 15.77
CA ALA A 13 -6.19 -25.06 15.06
C ALA A 13 -6.41 -24.02 13.94
N ASP A 14 -7.59 -24.05 13.30
CA ASP A 14 -7.99 -23.09 12.28
C ASP A 14 -8.40 -21.72 12.89
N LEU A 15 -8.95 -21.72 14.11
CA LEU A 15 -9.26 -20.49 14.88
C LEU A 15 -8.03 -19.85 15.55
N VAL A 16 -6.91 -20.58 15.66
CA VAL A 16 -5.70 -20.17 16.38
C VAL A 16 -4.48 -20.48 15.50
N ASP A 17 -4.53 -20.08 14.23
CA ASP A 17 -3.32 -20.00 13.42
C ASP A 17 -2.72 -18.59 13.59
N PRO A 18 -1.63 -18.43 14.38
CA PRO A 18 -1.00 -17.13 14.59
C PRO A 18 -0.26 -16.59 13.34
N THR A 19 -0.15 -17.38 12.26
CA THR A 19 0.28 -16.84 10.96
C THR A 19 -0.86 -16.15 10.20
N SER A 20 -2.11 -16.34 10.64
CA SER A 20 -3.33 -15.68 10.12
C SER A 20 -3.64 -14.33 10.80
N ASP A 21 -2.85 -13.87 11.77
CA ASP A 21 -3.10 -12.64 12.56
C ASP A 21 -2.84 -11.31 11.82
N GLY A 22 -2.75 -11.33 10.48
CA GLY A 22 -2.58 -10.12 9.67
C GLY A 22 -1.18 -9.49 9.75
N ILE A 23 -0.19 -10.16 10.34
CA ILE A 23 1.21 -9.67 10.38
C ILE A 23 1.81 -9.54 8.98
N LEU A 24 1.51 -10.49 8.09
CA LEU A 24 1.92 -10.41 6.68
C LEU A 24 1.26 -9.22 5.99
N THR A 25 -0.04 -9.00 6.19
CA THR A 25 -0.77 -7.83 5.67
C THR A 25 -0.18 -6.53 6.20
N THR A 26 0.19 -6.49 7.48
CA THR A 26 0.80 -5.33 8.13
C THR A 26 2.17 -5.02 7.52
N LEU A 27 3.03 -6.03 7.35
CA LEU A 27 4.34 -5.88 6.70
C LEU A 27 4.21 -5.43 5.24
N VAL A 28 3.24 -5.97 4.50
CA VAL A 28 2.94 -5.56 3.14
C VAL A 28 2.47 -4.10 3.10
N ASN A 29 1.61 -3.67 4.02
CA ASN A 29 1.18 -2.28 4.12
C ASN A 29 2.35 -1.33 4.42
N PHE A 30 3.29 -1.71 5.30
CA PHE A 30 4.50 -0.93 5.55
C PHE A 30 5.39 -0.85 4.30
N GLY A 31 5.55 -1.96 3.58
CA GLY A 31 6.29 -1.98 2.32
C GLY A 31 5.66 -1.06 1.26
N LEU A 32 4.33 -1.12 1.10
CA LEU A 32 3.59 -0.27 0.17
C LEU A 32 3.68 1.21 0.56
N ALA A 33 3.55 1.53 1.85
CA ALA A 33 3.71 2.90 2.34
C ALA A 33 5.12 3.45 2.09
N ALA A 34 6.16 2.64 2.28
CA ALA A 34 7.53 3.03 1.96
C ALA A 34 7.71 3.29 0.45
N LEU A 35 7.09 2.47 -0.41
CA LEU A 35 7.11 2.67 -1.86
C LEU A 35 6.40 3.95 -2.30
N MET A 36 5.27 4.31 -1.66
CA MET A 36 4.58 5.57 -1.90
C MET A 36 5.47 6.77 -1.53
N VAL A 37 6.09 6.74 -0.34
CA VAL A 37 7.04 7.80 0.06
C VAL A 37 8.18 7.94 -0.96
N LEU A 38 8.73 6.82 -1.45
CA LEU A 38 9.78 6.84 -2.47
C LEU A 38 9.28 7.42 -3.81
N ALA A 39 8.06 7.08 -4.23
CA ALA A 39 7.47 7.61 -5.46
C ALA A 39 7.33 9.14 -5.40
N VAL A 40 6.86 9.69 -4.27
CA VAL A 40 6.78 11.14 -4.04
C VAL A 40 8.16 11.78 -4.00
N LEU A 41 9.15 11.17 -3.32
CA LEU A 41 10.51 11.74 -3.24
C LEU A 41 11.19 11.78 -4.60
N VAL A 42 11.15 10.69 -5.36
CA VAL A 42 11.76 10.62 -6.70
C VAL A 42 11.05 11.56 -7.67
N GLY A 43 9.71 11.57 -7.67
CA GLY A 43 8.93 12.48 -8.51
C GLY A 43 9.14 13.95 -8.14
N GLY A 44 9.18 14.28 -6.85
CA GLY A 44 9.47 15.61 -6.35
C GLY A 44 10.86 16.09 -6.76
N TRP A 45 11.86 15.21 -6.69
CA TRP A 45 13.22 15.51 -7.16
C TRP A 45 13.26 15.77 -8.68
N GLN A 46 12.60 14.94 -9.48
CA GLN A 46 12.49 15.17 -10.93
C GLN A 46 11.78 16.49 -11.26
N ALA A 47 10.66 16.78 -10.58
CA ALA A 47 9.95 18.03 -10.74
C ALA A 47 10.82 19.24 -10.38
N PHE A 48 11.57 19.15 -9.29
CA PHE A 48 12.52 20.19 -8.88
C PHE A 48 13.61 20.43 -9.93
N ASN A 49 14.18 19.36 -10.51
CA ASN A 49 15.17 19.47 -11.58
C ASN A 49 14.59 20.17 -12.82
N VAL A 50 13.36 19.83 -13.23
CA VAL A 50 12.69 20.47 -14.36
C VAL A 50 12.44 21.95 -14.08
N TRP A 51 12.01 22.28 -12.86
CA TRP A 51 11.76 23.67 -12.44
C TRP A 51 13.03 24.53 -12.44
N MET A 52 14.16 23.95 -12.04
CA MET A 52 15.46 24.63 -12.05
C MET A 52 16.02 24.79 -13.48
N ALA A 53 15.83 23.77 -14.33
CA ALA A 53 16.46 23.73 -15.65
C ALA A 53 15.67 24.42 -16.77
N LYS A 54 14.34 24.43 -16.69
CA LYS A 54 13.45 24.90 -17.77
C LYS A 54 12.53 26.02 -17.27
N LYS A 55 12.18 26.95 -18.14
CA LYS A 55 11.23 28.04 -17.85
C LYS A 55 10.13 28.12 -18.91
N GLY A 56 8.98 28.68 -18.52
CA GLY A 56 7.85 28.89 -19.42
C GLY A 56 7.05 27.62 -19.73
N ALA A 57 6.26 27.66 -20.81
CA ALA A 57 5.27 26.62 -21.15
C ALA A 57 5.85 25.19 -21.26
N ALA A 58 7.09 25.05 -21.73
CA ALA A 58 7.77 23.77 -21.82
C ALA A 58 8.01 23.13 -20.44
N ALA A 59 8.39 23.93 -19.44
CA ALA A 59 8.56 23.46 -18.07
C ALA A 59 7.23 23.01 -17.47
N HIS A 60 6.14 23.73 -17.73
CA HIS A 60 4.81 23.38 -17.23
C HIS A 60 4.28 22.05 -17.78
N MET A 61 4.48 21.76 -19.06
CA MET A 61 4.07 20.49 -19.66
C MET A 61 4.81 19.30 -19.05
N GLU A 62 6.10 19.44 -18.82
CA GLU A 62 6.94 18.38 -18.29
C GLU A 62 6.70 18.18 -16.79
N LEU A 63 6.58 19.26 -16.02
CA LEU A 63 6.14 19.22 -14.61
C LEU A 63 4.80 18.50 -14.47
N ARG A 64 3.82 18.83 -15.32
CA ARG A 64 2.54 18.14 -15.35
C ARG A 64 2.73 16.64 -15.58
N THR A 65 3.58 16.26 -16.52
CA THR A 65 3.84 14.84 -16.84
C THR A 65 4.43 14.10 -15.63
N VAL A 66 5.39 14.71 -14.94
CA VAL A 66 5.96 14.14 -13.70
C VAL A 66 4.89 13.99 -12.63
N VAL A 67 4.08 15.02 -12.39
CA VAL A 67 2.99 14.98 -11.39
C VAL A 67 1.96 13.91 -11.72
N PHE A 68 1.53 13.79 -12.99
CA PHE A 68 0.60 12.74 -13.41
C PHE A 68 1.22 11.34 -13.24
N GLY A 69 2.51 11.19 -13.52
CA GLY A 69 3.22 9.93 -13.28
C GLY A 69 3.21 9.53 -11.81
N VAL A 70 3.54 10.47 -10.91
CA VAL A 70 3.48 10.22 -9.46
C VAL A 70 2.07 9.87 -9.03
N LEU A 71 1.06 10.65 -9.43
CA LEU A 71 -0.33 10.38 -9.08
C LEU A 71 -0.81 9.01 -9.57
N LEU A 72 -0.40 8.59 -10.76
CA LEU A 72 -0.75 7.26 -11.28
C LEU A 72 -0.15 6.14 -10.42
N VAL A 73 1.13 6.25 -10.06
CA VAL A 73 1.80 5.26 -9.20
C VAL A 73 1.15 5.22 -7.82
N GLU A 74 0.89 6.38 -7.22
CA GLU A 74 0.22 6.52 -5.93
C GLU A 74 -1.20 5.92 -5.93
N MET A 75 -1.98 6.15 -7.00
CA MET A 75 -3.30 5.55 -7.13
C MET A 75 -3.26 4.03 -7.20
N ILE A 76 -2.25 3.45 -7.87
CA ILE A 76 -2.08 1.99 -7.94
C ILE A 76 -1.68 1.45 -6.57
N LEU A 77 -0.65 2.02 -5.92
CA LEU A 77 -0.18 1.56 -4.61
C LEU A 77 -1.24 1.73 -3.53
N GLY A 78 -1.89 2.90 -3.49
CA GLY A 78 -3.01 3.18 -2.58
C GLY A 78 -4.21 2.29 -2.87
N GLY A 79 -4.50 1.98 -4.14
CA GLY A 79 -5.55 1.04 -4.52
C GLY A 79 -5.26 -0.40 -4.07
N ILE A 80 -4.01 -0.85 -4.17
CA ILE A 80 -3.57 -2.15 -3.65
C ILE A 80 -3.72 -2.19 -2.13
N MET A 81 -3.26 -1.16 -1.42
CA MET A 81 -3.45 -1.06 0.04
C MET A 81 -4.94 -1.07 0.40
N TRP A 82 -5.76 -0.28 -0.29
CA TRP A 82 -7.19 -0.23 -0.02
C TRP A 82 -7.86 -1.59 -0.23
N LEU A 83 -7.59 -2.28 -1.34
CA LEU A 83 -8.13 -3.63 -1.62
C LEU A 83 -7.62 -4.67 -0.62
N ALA A 84 -6.33 -4.64 -0.27
CA ALA A 84 -5.74 -5.57 0.70
C ALA A 84 -6.31 -5.40 2.11
N ASN A 85 -6.84 -4.21 2.43
CA ASN A 85 -7.47 -3.90 3.71
C ASN A 85 -9.00 -3.81 3.62
N TYR A 86 -9.60 -4.07 2.46
CA TYR A 86 -11.05 -4.05 2.28
C TYR A 86 -11.67 -5.30 2.93
N GLY A 87 -12.18 -5.14 4.15
CA GLY A 87 -12.78 -6.23 4.94
C GLY A 87 -11.92 -6.72 6.11
N THR A 88 -10.68 -6.23 6.24
CA THR A 88 -9.91 -6.38 7.49
C THR A 88 -10.29 -5.19 8.40
N GLY A 89 -10.59 -5.42 9.69
CA GLY A 89 -10.94 -4.37 10.65
C GLY A 89 -9.85 -3.30 10.90
N LEU A 90 -8.79 -3.27 10.10
CA LEU A 90 -7.73 -2.27 10.13
C LEU A 90 -8.26 -0.87 9.80
N LEU A 91 -9.29 -0.74 8.96
CA LEU A 91 -9.95 0.56 8.70
C LEU A 91 -10.88 1.00 9.83
N ASP A 92 -11.33 0.08 10.70
CA ASP A 92 -12.16 0.41 11.87
C ASP A 92 -11.34 1.00 13.03
N ASN A 93 -10.03 0.75 13.07
CA ASN A 93 -9.12 1.37 14.06
C ASN A 93 -8.86 2.87 13.80
N PHE A 94 -9.35 3.42 12.69
CA PHE A 94 -9.23 4.85 12.34
C PHE A 94 -10.57 5.62 12.43
N ARG A 95 -11.60 5.01 13.03
CA ARG A 95 -12.87 5.66 13.36
C ARG A 95 -12.94 6.12 14.81
#